data_AF-A0A2D8CGD5-F1
#
_entry.id   AF-A0A2D8CGD5-F1
#
_cell.length_a   1.000
_cell.length_b   1.000
_cell.length_c   1.000
_cell.angle_alpha   90.00
_cell.angle_beta   90.00
_cell.angle_gamma   90.00
#
_symmetry.space_group_name_H-M   'P 1'
#
loop_
_entity.id
_entity.type
_entity.pdbx_description
1 polymer ?
#
loop_
_entity_poly.entity_id
_entity_poly.type
_entity_poly.pdbx_seq_one_letter_code
_entity_poly.pdbx_strand_id
1 'polypeptide(L)'
;MLKQTTLIVLFIILFLISCGTWNNRIQINGAVWSDDNSGIAYILSSSEFKDHWPTGGTSRNHSFSIYMMDSELQTKSLLVPDIQGQAVQLFYMKSQQYLLFGGHDDKFSLADSETGEILQTFKPTEKAVCPDKVGDFQSFYVLPSHSGDKLAIVETTPSCEVKISLLLKNSNNWADGANYKIQGNNFDDLTWVNNDSLLISNCLETCSQEYYLVSIDSGVEKVASANDFYEPCTFVNTSSSFVSKDGTELYLDPEERNKISKRSIFENPDLFLYGELSEEYYQPGCSRF
;
A
#
# COMPACT_ATOMS: atom_id res chain seq x y z
N MET A 1 -15.68 -59.02 1.46
CA MET A 1 -15.63 -58.21 2.69
C MET A 1 -14.21 -57.67 2.86
N LEU A 2 -14.00 -56.37 2.66
CA LEU A 2 -12.73 -55.73 3.04
C LEU A 2 -12.65 -55.79 4.58
N LYS A 3 -11.57 -56.34 5.15
CA LYS A 3 -11.42 -56.40 6.60
C LYS A 3 -11.28 -54.97 7.14
N GLN A 4 -11.94 -54.66 8.25
CA GLN A 4 -11.93 -53.35 8.90
C GLN A 4 -10.50 -52.81 9.14
N THR A 5 -9.53 -53.70 9.38
CA THR A 5 -8.11 -53.39 9.48
C THR A 5 -7.49 -52.84 8.20
N THR A 6 -7.91 -53.32 7.02
CA THR A 6 -7.43 -52.79 5.73
C THR A 6 -7.90 -51.35 5.52
N LEU A 7 -9.12 -51.03 5.95
CA LEU A 7 -9.70 -49.69 5.82
C LEU A 7 -9.02 -48.68 6.76
N ILE A 8 -8.72 -49.09 8.00
CA ILE A 8 -7.99 -48.26 8.97
C ILE A 8 -6.56 -47.97 8.50
N VAL A 9 -5.84 -48.98 7.98
CA VAL A 9 -4.47 -48.78 7.46
C VAL A 9 -4.48 -47.86 6.24
N LEU A 10 -5.44 -47.99 5.33
CA LEU A 10 -5.57 -47.09 4.19
C LEU A 10 -5.85 -45.65 4.63
N PHE A 11 -6.70 -45.47 5.65
CA PHE A 11 -6.98 -44.15 6.24
C PHE A 11 -5.73 -43.54 6.88
N ILE A 12 -4.98 -44.31 7.68
CA ILE A 12 -3.74 -43.83 8.31
C ILE A 12 -2.70 -43.46 7.24
N ILE A 13 -2.57 -44.25 6.17
CA ILE A 13 -1.67 -43.93 5.05
C ILE A 13 -2.12 -42.65 4.34
N LEU A 14 -3.41 -42.47 4.08
CA LEU A 14 -3.95 -41.22 3.51
C LEU A 14 -3.70 -40.01 4.43
N PHE A 15 -3.79 -40.17 5.75
CA PHE A 15 -3.47 -39.12 6.72
C PHE A 15 -1.96 -38.81 6.80
N LEU A 16 -1.10 -39.83 6.74
CA LEU A 16 0.36 -39.65 6.78
C LEU A 16 0.94 -39.07 5.49
N ILE A 17 0.31 -39.32 4.33
CA ILE A 17 0.68 -38.68 3.06
C ILE A 17 0.19 -37.22 3.01
N SER A 18 -0.74 -36.82 3.88
CA SER A 18 -1.18 -35.41 3.99
C SER A 18 -0.20 -34.47 4.71
N CYS A 19 1.05 -34.91 4.93
CA CYS A 19 2.15 -34.01 5.25
C CYS A 19 2.39 -33.04 4.10
N GLY A 20 1.58 -31.98 4.01
CA GLY A 20 1.71 -30.95 3.00
C GLY A 20 3.15 -30.43 2.98
N THR A 21 3.76 -30.48 1.79
CA THR A 21 5.10 -29.96 1.56
C THR A 21 5.05 -28.44 1.53
N TRP A 22 6.08 -27.80 2.07
CA TRP A 22 6.27 -26.37 1.89
C TRP A 22 6.70 -26.13 0.45
N ASN A 23 5.98 -25.27 -0.25
CA ASN A 23 6.28 -24.87 -1.61
C ASN A 23 6.71 -23.40 -1.61
N ASN A 24 7.73 -23.07 -2.39
CA ASN A 24 8.10 -21.68 -2.58
C ASN A 24 7.05 -20.98 -3.43
N ARG A 25 6.60 -19.82 -2.98
CA ARG A 25 5.64 -18.97 -3.67
C ARG A 25 6.29 -17.63 -3.93
N ILE A 26 6.35 -17.25 -5.20
CA ILE A 26 6.83 -15.95 -5.66
C ILE A 26 5.65 -15.24 -6.32
N GLN A 27 5.39 -14.00 -5.93
CA GLN A 27 4.31 -13.20 -6.51
C GLN A 27 4.64 -11.71 -6.44
N ILE A 28 4.01 -10.94 -7.32
CA ILE A 28 4.05 -9.49 -7.28
C ILE A 28 2.94 -9.03 -6.34
N ASN A 29 3.29 -8.24 -5.33
CA ASN A 29 2.34 -7.72 -4.35
C ASN A 29 1.83 -6.32 -4.73
N GLY A 30 2.59 -5.57 -5.52
CA GLY A 30 2.22 -4.24 -5.98
C GLY A 30 3.15 -3.79 -7.10
N ALA A 31 2.61 -3.04 -8.05
CA ALA A 31 3.35 -2.42 -9.14
C ALA A 31 2.80 -1.01 -9.37
N VAL A 32 3.68 -0.05 -9.58
CA VAL A 32 3.33 1.37 -9.73
C VAL A 32 4.14 2.02 -10.83
N TRP A 33 3.52 2.98 -11.50
CA TRP A 33 4.24 3.92 -12.35
C TRP A 33 5.06 4.88 -11.51
N SER A 34 6.14 5.39 -12.09
CA SER A 34 6.81 6.60 -11.59
C SER A 34 5.88 7.81 -11.71
N ASP A 35 6.07 8.78 -10.82
CA ASP A 35 5.44 10.10 -10.88
C ASP A 35 5.58 10.83 -12.24
N ASP A 36 6.67 10.58 -12.96
CA ASP A 36 6.91 11.08 -14.33
C ASP A 36 6.45 10.12 -15.45
N ASN A 37 5.94 8.93 -15.12
CA ASN A 37 5.47 7.87 -16.04
C ASN A 37 6.55 7.25 -16.95
N SER A 38 7.83 7.51 -16.69
CA SER A 38 8.93 7.00 -17.53
C SER A 38 9.45 5.61 -17.15
N GLY A 39 8.97 5.06 -16.03
CA GLY A 39 9.35 3.74 -15.54
C GLY A 39 8.35 3.18 -14.55
N ILE A 40 8.53 1.91 -14.23
CA ILE A 40 7.67 1.13 -13.34
C ILE A 40 8.53 0.55 -12.21
N ALA A 41 8.00 0.53 -11.01
CA ALA A 41 8.57 -0.17 -9.87
C ALA A 41 7.59 -1.24 -9.39
N TYR A 42 8.09 -2.37 -8.89
CA TYR A 42 7.22 -3.40 -8.32
C TYR A 42 7.87 -4.22 -7.21
N ILE A 43 7.03 -4.72 -6.30
CA ILE A 43 7.40 -5.58 -5.18
C ILE A 43 7.30 -7.03 -5.63
N LEU A 44 8.42 -7.76 -5.68
CA LEU A 44 8.44 -9.21 -5.84
C LEU A 44 8.59 -9.87 -4.47
N SER A 45 7.53 -10.46 -3.98
CA SER A 45 7.52 -11.17 -2.69
C SER A 45 7.78 -12.66 -2.87
N SER A 46 8.52 -13.22 -1.93
CA SER A 46 8.82 -14.64 -1.79
C SER A 46 8.36 -15.12 -0.42
N SER A 47 7.82 -16.33 -0.36
CA SER A 47 7.44 -16.99 0.89
C SER A 47 7.43 -18.50 0.71
N GLU A 48 7.50 -19.23 1.81
CA GLU A 48 7.13 -20.64 1.83
C GLU A 48 5.66 -20.75 2.20
N PHE A 49 4.90 -21.51 1.41
CA PHE A 49 3.48 -21.71 1.61
C PHE A 49 3.16 -23.19 1.73
N LYS A 50 2.26 -23.52 2.65
CA LYS A 50 1.75 -24.87 2.87
C LYS A 50 0.23 -24.83 2.86
N ASP A 51 -0.36 -25.52 1.90
CA ASP A 51 -1.80 -25.72 1.84
C ASP A 51 -2.29 -26.64 2.94
N HIS A 52 -3.36 -26.22 3.59
CA HIS A 52 -4.11 -26.97 4.59
C HIS A 52 -5.56 -27.06 4.12
N TRP A 53 -5.87 -28.01 3.25
CA TRP A 53 -7.28 -28.27 2.94
C TRP A 53 -7.99 -28.85 4.18
N PRO A 54 -9.18 -28.35 4.61
CA PRO A 54 -10.00 -27.29 4.01
C PRO A 54 -9.81 -25.89 4.66
N THR A 55 -8.90 -25.75 5.62
CA THR A 55 -8.73 -24.56 6.48
C THR A 55 -7.90 -23.43 5.88
N GLY A 56 -7.56 -23.49 4.59
CA GLY A 56 -6.75 -22.47 3.90
C GLY A 56 -5.27 -22.88 3.79
N GLY A 57 -4.34 -21.99 4.11
CA GLY A 57 -2.91 -22.29 4.07
C GLY A 57 -2.11 -21.44 5.05
N THR A 58 -0.92 -21.91 5.39
CA THR A 58 0.03 -21.20 6.25
C THR A 58 1.19 -20.71 5.40
N SER A 59 1.64 -19.47 5.63
CA SER A 59 2.84 -18.92 5.02
C SER A 59 3.92 -18.60 6.05
N ARG A 60 5.18 -18.66 5.65
CA ARG A 60 6.35 -18.29 6.48
C ARG A 60 7.51 -17.83 5.61
N ASN A 61 8.60 -17.40 6.26
CA ASN A 61 9.85 -17.00 5.60
C ASN A 61 9.60 -15.94 4.52
N HIS A 62 8.83 -14.92 4.89
CA HIS A 62 8.49 -13.84 3.98
C HIS A 62 9.70 -12.96 3.73
N SER A 63 10.00 -12.74 2.45
CA SER A 63 10.90 -11.68 2.01
C SER A 63 10.36 -11.02 0.76
N PHE A 64 10.92 -9.87 0.40
CA PHE A 64 10.59 -9.20 -0.84
C PHE A 64 11.80 -8.48 -1.43
N SER A 65 11.71 -8.14 -2.69
CA SER A 65 12.68 -7.31 -3.39
C SER A 65 11.95 -6.28 -4.24
N ILE A 66 12.57 -5.13 -4.46
CA ILE A 66 12.04 -4.12 -5.38
C ILE A 66 12.79 -4.20 -6.70
N TYR A 67 12.03 -4.28 -7.77
CA TYR A 67 12.53 -4.28 -9.13
C TYR A 67 12.02 -3.06 -9.89
N MET A 68 12.80 -2.63 -10.86
CA MET A 68 12.46 -1.55 -11.78
C MET A 68 12.31 -2.10 -13.19
N MET A 69 11.41 -1.49 -13.95
CA MET A 69 11.23 -1.74 -15.38
C MET A 69 11.10 -0.42 -16.14
N ASP A 70 11.45 -0.44 -17.42
CA ASP A 70 11.09 0.66 -18.31
C ASP A 70 9.57 0.73 -18.55
N SER A 71 9.13 1.85 -19.12
CA SER A 71 7.74 2.09 -19.48
C SER A 71 7.21 1.15 -20.56
N GLU A 72 8.00 0.21 -21.10
CA GLU A 72 7.61 -0.77 -22.14
C GLU A 72 7.63 -2.22 -21.62
N LEU A 73 7.94 -2.43 -20.33
CA LEU A 73 8.11 -3.75 -19.70
C LEU A 73 9.22 -4.62 -20.31
N GLN A 74 10.22 -4.02 -20.97
CA GLN A 74 11.25 -4.77 -21.68
C GLN A 74 12.48 -5.03 -20.80
N THR A 75 12.94 -4.01 -20.10
CA THR A 75 14.09 -4.11 -19.20
C THR A 75 13.62 -4.33 -17.77
N LYS A 76 14.35 -5.19 -17.05
CA LYS A 76 14.11 -5.47 -15.64
C LYS A 76 15.44 -5.40 -14.89
N SER A 77 15.50 -4.60 -13.83
CA SER A 77 16.65 -4.52 -12.93
C SER A 77 16.22 -4.71 -11.48
N LEU A 78 17.04 -5.43 -10.72
CA LEU A 78 16.90 -5.49 -9.27
C LEU A 78 17.44 -4.18 -8.69
N LEU A 79 16.64 -3.51 -7.87
CA LEU A 79 17.04 -2.27 -7.20
C LEU A 79 17.30 -2.51 -5.71
N VAL A 80 16.33 -3.09 -5.00
CA VAL A 80 16.44 -3.36 -3.55
C VAL A 80 16.41 -4.87 -3.31
N PRO A 81 17.52 -5.49 -2.87
CA PRO A 81 17.60 -6.94 -2.69
C PRO A 81 17.05 -7.42 -1.33
N ASP A 82 16.24 -8.48 -1.39
CA ASP A 82 15.90 -9.43 -0.30
C ASP A 82 15.73 -8.84 1.11
N ILE A 83 14.69 -8.01 1.27
CA ILE A 83 14.27 -7.49 2.58
C ILE A 83 13.36 -8.52 3.26
N GLN A 84 13.70 -8.87 4.50
CA GLN A 84 12.88 -9.73 5.35
C GLN A 84 11.56 -9.05 5.73
N GLY A 85 10.47 -9.81 5.71
CA GLY A 85 9.12 -9.34 5.97
C GLY A 85 8.27 -9.28 4.69
N GLN A 86 7.19 -8.52 4.74
CA GLN A 86 6.31 -8.31 3.59
C GLN A 86 6.23 -6.81 3.28
N ALA A 87 5.92 -6.50 2.02
CA ALA A 87 5.53 -5.17 1.61
C ALA A 87 4.32 -5.29 0.68
N VAL A 88 3.39 -4.35 0.82
CA VAL A 88 2.15 -4.28 0.03
C VAL A 88 1.95 -2.89 -0.58
N GLN A 89 2.63 -1.87 -0.04
CA GLN A 89 2.62 -0.51 -0.58
C GLN A 89 3.96 -0.17 -1.19
N LEU A 90 3.92 0.53 -2.32
CA LEU A 90 5.08 1.01 -3.05
C LEU A 90 4.74 2.35 -3.68
N PHE A 91 5.66 3.30 -3.54
CA PHE A 91 5.64 4.59 -4.20
C PHE A 91 6.97 4.79 -4.92
N TYR A 92 6.92 5.22 -6.18
CA TYR A 92 8.04 5.58 -7.04
C TYR A 92 8.05 7.07 -7.41
N MET A 93 8.83 7.82 -6.64
CA MET A 93 9.01 9.27 -6.75
C MET A 93 10.29 9.56 -7.51
N LYS A 94 10.29 9.22 -8.80
CA LYS A 94 11.49 9.29 -9.65
C LYS A 94 12.00 10.72 -9.77
N SER A 95 11.10 11.69 -9.91
CA SER A 95 11.48 13.11 -9.98
C SER A 95 12.17 13.59 -8.70
N GLN A 96 11.88 12.93 -7.57
CA GLN A 96 12.48 13.18 -6.26
C GLN A 96 13.55 12.16 -5.88
N GLN A 97 13.93 11.26 -6.79
CA GLN A 97 14.99 10.26 -6.61
C GLN A 97 14.78 9.29 -5.45
N TYR A 98 13.54 8.94 -5.08
CA TYR A 98 13.31 7.93 -4.05
C TYR A 98 12.16 6.97 -4.33
N LEU A 99 12.22 5.82 -3.66
CA LEU A 99 11.13 4.88 -3.46
C LEU A 99 10.70 4.92 -2.00
N LEU A 100 9.41 4.73 -1.75
CA LEU A 100 8.87 4.45 -0.42
C LEU A 100 8.11 3.13 -0.49
N PHE A 101 8.39 2.18 0.39
CA PHE A 101 7.70 0.89 0.37
C PHE A 101 7.55 0.29 1.77
N GLY A 102 6.52 -0.53 1.96
CA GLY A 102 6.22 -1.14 3.25
C GLY A 102 4.76 -1.53 3.42
N GLY A 103 4.25 -1.32 4.64
CA GLY A 103 2.82 -1.42 4.99
C GLY A 103 2.37 -2.75 5.60
N HIS A 104 3.18 -3.81 5.50
CA HIS A 104 2.95 -5.06 6.24
C HIS A 104 4.03 -5.11 7.33
N ASP A 105 3.65 -5.19 8.61
CA ASP A 105 4.51 -5.02 9.81
C ASP A 105 4.77 -3.56 10.27
N ASP A 106 3.88 -2.63 9.95
CA ASP A 106 3.93 -1.22 10.40
C ASP A 106 5.27 -0.52 10.12
N LYS A 107 5.98 -0.94 9.08
CA LYS A 107 7.28 -0.41 8.72
C LYS A 107 7.24 0.10 7.29
N PHE A 108 7.81 1.29 7.10
CA PHE A 108 8.08 1.84 5.78
C PHE A 108 9.57 2.11 5.65
N SER A 109 10.11 1.84 4.48
CA SER A 109 11.50 2.14 4.13
C SER A 109 11.53 3.06 2.93
N LEU A 110 12.37 4.09 3.03
CA LEU A 110 12.67 5.01 1.95
C LEU A 110 14.04 4.64 1.39
N ALA A 111 14.10 4.45 0.08
CA ALA A 111 15.31 4.06 -0.62
C ALA A 111 15.61 5.02 -1.77
N ASP A 112 16.87 5.21 -2.08
CA ASP A 112 17.30 5.92 -3.28
C ASP A 112 16.83 5.16 -4.54
N SER A 113 16.20 5.86 -5.47
CA SER A 113 15.55 5.20 -6.62
C SER A 113 16.51 4.75 -7.72
N GLU A 114 17.78 5.16 -7.67
CA GLU A 114 18.81 4.80 -8.65
C GLU A 114 19.68 3.65 -8.14
N THR A 115 20.06 3.70 -6.87
CA THR A 115 21.02 2.78 -6.24
C THR A 115 20.34 1.71 -5.38
N GLY A 116 19.12 1.96 -4.91
CA GLY A 116 18.40 1.08 -3.99
C GLY A 116 18.92 1.14 -2.54
N GLU A 117 19.82 2.07 -2.22
CA GLU A 117 20.31 2.28 -0.86
C GLU A 117 19.15 2.72 0.06
N ILE A 118 18.99 2.06 1.21
CA ILE A 118 17.99 2.47 2.20
C ILE A 118 18.45 3.74 2.90
N LEU A 119 17.78 4.86 2.60
CA LEU A 119 18.08 6.17 3.17
C LEU A 119 17.46 6.33 4.56
N GLN A 120 16.24 5.83 4.74
CA GLN A 120 15.51 5.98 6.00
C GLN A 120 14.52 4.84 6.22
N THR A 121 14.17 4.60 7.48
CA THR A 121 13.11 3.67 7.87
C THR A 121 12.21 4.33 8.90
N PHE A 122 10.91 4.27 8.66
CA PHE A 122 9.86 4.76 9.52
C PHE A 122 9.18 3.60 10.23
N LYS A 123 8.86 3.81 11.51
CA LYS A 123 8.18 2.86 12.38
C LYS A 123 7.25 3.66 13.31
N PRO A 124 6.23 3.03 13.91
CA PRO A 124 5.37 3.70 14.86
C PRO A 124 6.21 4.14 16.07
N THR A 125 5.91 5.32 16.58
CA THR A 125 6.63 5.89 17.73
C THR A 125 6.27 5.17 19.03
N GLU A 126 5.06 4.63 19.11
CA GLU A 126 4.56 3.86 20.23
C GLU A 126 4.04 2.52 19.72
N LYS A 127 4.16 1.43 20.47
CA LYS A 127 3.66 0.09 20.05
C LYS A 127 2.35 -0.32 20.71
N ALA A 128 1.88 0.48 21.66
CA ALA A 128 0.63 0.19 22.36
C ALA A 128 -0.56 0.65 21.51
N VAL A 129 -1.67 -0.07 21.62
CA VAL A 129 -2.90 0.22 20.89
C VAL A 129 -3.83 1.04 21.80
N CYS A 130 -4.66 1.90 21.21
CA CYS A 130 -5.76 2.55 21.89
C CYS A 130 -6.66 1.48 22.58
N PRO A 131 -6.89 1.55 23.91
CA PRO A 131 -7.67 0.54 24.63
C PRO A 131 -9.12 0.37 24.16
N ASP A 132 -9.69 1.45 23.60
CA ASP A 132 -11.09 1.50 23.15
C ASP A 132 -11.28 0.91 21.74
N LYS A 133 -10.20 0.41 21.09
CA LYS A 133 -10.28 -0.26 19.79
C LYS A 133 -10.67 -1.73 19.96
N VAL A 134 -11.74 -2.14 19.29
CA VAL A 134 -12.09 -3.57 19.14
C VAL A 134 -11.11 -4.20 18.13
N GLY A 135 -9.96 -4.69 18.63
CA GLY A 135 -8.90 -5.33 17.86
C GLY A 135 -7.53 -4.68 18.07
N ASP A 136 -6.49 -5.51 18.19
CA ASP A 136 -5.09 -5.12 18.43
C ASP A 136 -4.40 -4.56 17.17
N PHE A 137 -5.00 -3.55 16.53
CA PHE A 137 -4.44 -2.99 15.30
C PHE A 137 -3.97 -1.56 15.57
N GLN A 138 -2.66 -1.36 15.63
CA GLN A 138 -2.11 -0.03 15.39
C GLN A 138 -2.19 0.25 13.89
N SER A 139 -2.59 1.46 13.51
CA SER A 139 -2.56 1.89 12.12
C SER A 139 -1.40 2.86 11.95
N PHE A 140 -0.49 2.55 11.02
CA PHE A 140 0.71 3.32 10.74
C PHE A 140 0.91 3.40 9.22
N TYR A 141 0.95 4.62 8.70
CA TYR A 141 1.09 4.88 7.27
C TYR A 141 2.11 5.98 7.01
N VAL A 142 2.84 5.84 5.91
CA VAL A 142 3.70 6.89 5.36
C VAL A 142 3.29 7.12 3.92
N LEU A 143 2.86 8.34 3.59
CA LEU A 143 2.39 8.69 2.24
C LEU A 143 3.16 9.91 1.71
N PRO A 144 3.74 9.85 0.50
CA PRO A 144 4.32 11.02 -0.15
C PRO A 144 3.25 11.94 -0.74
N SER A 145 3.52 13.24 -0.77
CA SER A 145 2.70 14.23 -1.50
C SER A 145 2.77 13.98 -3.01
N HIS A 146 1.90 14.61 -3.81
CA HIS A 146 1.86 14.35 -5.25
C HIS A 146 3.21 14.65 -5.93
N SER A 147 3.88 15.71 -5.49
CA SER A 147 5.19 16.10 -6.01
C SER A 147 6.37 15.42 -5.31
N GLY A 148 6.09 14.67 -4.23
CA GLY A 148 7.07 13.92 -3.45
C GLY A 148 8.01 14.74 -2.60
N ASP A 149 7.82 16.04 -2.53
CA ASP A 149 8.57 16.97 -1.70
C ASP A 149 8.17 16.92 -0.22
N LYS A 150 7.06 16.25 0.12
CA LYS A 150 6.55 16.08 1.48
C LYS A 150 6.21 14.62 1.76
N LEU A 151 6.26 14.24 3.03
CA LEU A 151 5.71 12.98 3.54
C LEU A 151 4.71 13.26 4.65
N ALA A 152 3.60 12.53 4.66
CA ALA A 152 2.73 12.41 5.81
C ALA A 152 3.05 11.09 6.52
N ILE A 153 3.31 11.16 7.82
CA ILE A 153 3.39 10.01 8.72
C ILE A 153 2.17 10.08 9.63
N VAL A 154 1.29 9.09 9.50
CA VAL A 154 0.01 9.04 10.24
C VAL A 154 -0.01 7.79 11.09
N GLU A 155 -0.22 7.95 12.39
CA GLU A 155 -0.22 6.85 13.35
C GLU A 155 -1.31 6.99 14.42
N THR A 156 -1.94 5.89 14.78
CA THR A 156 -2.81 5.84 15.97
C THR A 156 -1.96 5.71 17.23
N THR A 157 -2.29 6.47 18.27
CA THR A 157 -1.59 6.47 19.57
C THR A 157 -2.36 5.67 20.64
N PRO A 158 -1.71 5.29 21.76
CA PRO A 158 -2.38 4.65 22.89
C PRO A 158 -3.36 5.58 23.62
N SER A 159 -3.24 6.89 23.43
CA SER A 159 -4.18 7.90 23.95
C SER A 159 -5.45 8.03 23.11
N CYS A 160 -5.67 7.14 22.13
CA CYS A 160 -6.83 7.18 21.23
C CYS A 160 -6.88 8.49 20.42
N GLU A 161 -5.70 8.90 19.95
CA GLU A 161 -5.53 10.02 19.02
C GLU A 161 -4.90 9.51 17.72
N VAL A 162 -5.19 10.20 16.62
CA VAL A 162 -4.43 10.05 15.38
C VAL A 162 -3.40 11.17 15.34
N LYS A 163 -2.13 10.79 15.40
CA LYS A 163 -0.98 11.69 15.28
C LYS A 163 -0.57 11.78 13.81
N ILE A 164 -0.38 13.01 13.34
CA ILE A 164 -0.08 13.32 11.94
C ILE A 164 1.19 14.17 11.93
N SER A 165 2.25 13.66 11.32
CA SER A 165 3.53 14.34 11.19
C SER A 165 3.80 14.60 9.72
N LEU A 166 3.89 15.87 9.33
CA LEU A 166 4.21 16.29 7.97
C LEU A 166 5.69 16.65 7.89
N LEU A 167 6.43 15.91 7.08
CA LEU A 167 7.86 16.12 6.84
C LEU A 167 8.08 16.84 5.51
N LEU A 168 9.10 17.70 5.48
CA LEU A 168 9.53 18.43 4.30
C LEU A 168 10.89 17.90 3.83
N LYS A 169 11.02 17.66 2.53
CA LYS A 169 12.30 17.27 1.94
C LYS A 169 13.25 18.47 1.90
N ASN A 170 14.45 18.32 2.47
CA ASN A 170 15.53 19.29 2.40
C ASN A 170 16.79 18.65 1.81
N SER A 171 17.09 18.98 0.56
CA SER A 171 18.20 18.43 -0.24
C SER A 171 18.16 16.90 -0.29
N ASN A 172 18.68 16.23 0.74
CA ASN A 172 18.75 14.76 0.87
C ASN A 172 18.16 14.21 2.19
N ASN A 173 17.61 15.07 3.06
CA ASN A 173 17.07 14.69 4.35
C ASN A 173 15.60 15.08 4.47
N TRP A 174 14.90 14.49 5.43
CA TRP A 174 13.55 14.87 5.83
C TRP A 174 13.61 15.69 7.11
N ALA A 175 13.06 16.90 7.06
CA ALA A 175 12.95 17.79 8.21
C ALA A 175 11.51 17.79 8.73
N ASP A 176 11.36 17.98 10.04
CA ASP A 176 10.05 18.17 10.66
C ASP A 176 9.41 19.45 10.11
N GLY A 177 8.22 19.31 9.52
CA GLY A 177 7.39 20.43 9.07
C GLY A 177 6.36 20.79 10.14
N ALA A 178 5.28 20.00 10.20
CA ALA A 178 4.17 20.23 11.12
C ALA A 178 3.75 18.95 11.83
N ASN A 179 3.25 19.07 13.06
CA ASN A 179 2.76 17.94 13.85
C ASN A 179 1.40 18.28 14.42
N TYR A 180 0.43 17.40 14.18
CA TYR A 180 -0.95 17.55 14.62
C TYR A 180 -1.45 16.30 15.31
N LYS A 181 -2.52 16.48 16.06
CA LYS A 181 -3.28 15.42 16.70
C LYS A 181 -4.76 15.67 16.51
N ILE A 182 -5.49 14.63 16.13
CA ILE A 182 -6.95 14.63 16.11
C ILE A 182 -7.45 13.50 17.02
N GLN A 183 -8.61 13.70 17.63
CA GLN A 183 -9.24 12.66 18.44
C GLN A 183 -9.74 11.54 17.52
N GLY A 184 -9.42 10.29 17.82
CA GLY A 184 -9.72 9.18 16.91
C GLY A 184 -9.01 7.89 17.30
N ASN A 185 -9.74 6.78 17.28
CA ASN A 185 -9.22 5.46 17.61
C ASN A 185 -8.62 4.77 16.38
N ASN A 186 -9.01 5.22 15.18
CA ASN A 186 -8.52 4.72 13.91
C ASN A 186 -8.66 5.76 12.79
N PHE A 187 -8.05 5.47 11.64
CA PHE A 187 -8.36 6.12 10.37
C PHE A 187 -8.48 5.05 9.29
N ASP A 188 -9.39 5.29 8.35
CA ASP A 188 -9.71 4.31 7.30
C ASP A 188 -9.06 4.70 5.95
N ASP A 189 -9.06 6.00 5.64
CA ASP A 189 -8.56 6.52 4.37
C ASP A 189 -7.63 7.73 4.58
N LEU A 190 -6.59 7.78 3.74
CA LEU A 190 -5.63 8.87 3.64
C LEU A 190 -5.39 9.19 2.16
N THR A 191 -5.55 10.44 1.78
CA THR A 191 -5.20 10.90 0.42
C THR A 191 -4.72 12.35 0.46
N TRP A 192 -3.71 12.66 -0.34
CA TRP A 192 -3.36 14.05 -0.57
C TRP A 192 -4.38 14.66 -1.53
N VAL A 193 -4.98 15.79 -1.13
CA VAL A 193 -5.90 16.54 -2.00
C VAL A 193 -5.09 17.37 -2.99
N ASN A 194 -3.97 17.91 -2.52
CA ASN A 194 -3.00 18.65 -3.30
C ASN A 194 -1.60 18.46 -2.67
N ASN A 195 -0.61 19.23 -3.09
CA ASN A 195 0.76 19.10 -2.56
C ASN A 195 0.93 19.52 -1.10
N ASP A 196 -0.06 20.18 -0.51
CA ASP A 196 0.06 20.86 0.78
C ASP A 196 -1.00 20.40 1.80
N SER A 197 -2.09 19.76 1.34
CA SER A 197 -3.23 19.34 2.16
C SER A 197 -3.49 17.84 2.04
N LEU A 198 -3.51 17.17 3.18
CA LEU A 198 -3.86 15.77 3.37
C LEU A 198 -5.30 15.66 3.89
N LEU A 199 -6.13 14.86 3.22
CA LEU A 199 -7.45 14.47 3.71
C LEU A 199 -7.33 13.14 4.47
N ILE A 200 -7.92 13.11 5.66
CA ILE A 200 -7.95 11.95 6.54
C ILE A 200 -9.40 11.62 6.89
N SER A 201 -9.80 10.36 6.69
CA SER A 201 -11.03 9.79 7.23
C SER A 201 -10.74 9.17 8.59
N ASN A 202 -11.30 9.76 9.64
CA ASN A 202 -11.03 9.43 11.04
C ASN A 202 -12.23 8.75 11.70
N CYS A 203 -11.94 7.76 12.55
CA CYS A 203 -12.92 6.87 13.18
C CYS A 203 -12.84 7.00 14.70
N LEU A 204 -13.92 7.49 15.32
CA LEU A 204 -13.99 7.71 16.77
C LEU A 204 -14.37 6.43 17.55
N GLU A 205 -15.48 5.75 17.21
CA GLU A 205 -15.95 4.59 17.98
C GLU A 205 -16.54 3.46 17.11
N THR A 206 -17.39 3.79 16.12
CA THR A 206 -18.12 2.81 15.29
C THR A 206 -18.14 3.18 13.79
N CYS A 207 -17.09 3.83 13.30
CA CYS A 207 -16.95 4.33 11.92
C CYS A 207 -18.01 5.38 11.53
N SER A 208 -18.41 6.28 12.44
CA SER A 208 -18.88 7.60 12.01
C SER A 208 -17.68 8.32 11.40
N GLN A 209 -17.61 8.36 10.06
CA GLN A 209 -16.48 8.94 9.34
C GLN A 209 -16.49 10.45 9.55
N GLU A 210 -15.54 10.95 10.34
CA GLU A 210 -15.23 12.37 10.40
C GLU A 210 -14.05 12.63 9.48
N TYR A 211 -14.15 13.67 8.65
CA TYR A 211 -13.10 14.01 7.72
C TYR A 211 -12.33 15.22 8.21
N TYR A 212 -11.01 15.17 8.06
CA TYR A 212 -10.10 16.24 8.46
C TYR A 212 -9.19 16.59 7.29
N LEU A 213 -9.09 17.88 6.98
CA LEU A 213 -8.10 18.44 6.07
C LEU A 213 -6.93 18.96 6.91
N VAL A 214 -5.74 18.44 6.64
CA VAL A 214 -4.53 18.75 7.38
C VAL A 214 -3.49 19.35 6.45
N SER A 215 -3.06 20.57 6.75
CA SER A 215 -2.07 21.29 5.96
C SER A 215 -1.01 21.92 6.87
N ILE A 216 0.21 22.00 6.36
CA ILE A 216 1.36 22.59 7.06
C ILE A 216 1.08 24.05 7.45
N ASP A 217 0.45 24.81 6.56
CA ASP A 217 0.28 26.25 6.73
C ASP A 217 -1.04 26.62 7.42
N SER A 218 -2.11 25.89 7.14
CA SER A 218 -3.46 26.20 7.65
C SER A 218 -3.87 25.37 8.87
N GLY A 219 -3.08 24.36 9.26
CA GLY A 219 -3.37 23.50 10.40
C GLY A 219 -4.39 22.41 10.08
N VAL A 220 -5.23 22.08 11.06
CA VAL A 220 -6.25 21.02 10.95
C VAL A 220 -7.65 21.64 10.90
N GLU A 221 -8.41 21.29 9.88
CA GLU A 221 -9.80 21.69 9.72
C GLU A 221 -10.70 20.45 9.59
N LYS A 222 -11.80 20.40 10.36
CA LYS A 222 -12.81 19.36 10.20
C LYS A 222 -13.75 19.74 9.06
N VAL A 223 -13.98 18.83 8.12
CA VAL A 223 -14.86 19.05 6.95
C VAL A 223 -16.20 18.32 7.11
N ALA A 224 -17.28 18.95 6.63
CA ALA A 224 -18.65 18.55 6.96
C ALA A 224 -19.16 17.29 6.20
N SER A 225 -18.63 17.01 5.00
CA SER A 225 -18.89 15.78 4.25
C SER A 225 -17.80 15.58 3.18
N ALA A 226 -17.44 14.32 2.89
CA ALA A 226 -16.58 13.99 1.74
C ALA A 226 -17.33 13.95 0.41
N ASN A 227 -18.66 13.75 0.47
CA ASN A 227 -19.52 13.39 -0.67
C ASN A 227 -19.62 14.46 -1.78
N ASP A 228 -19.28 15.71 -1.52
CA ASP A 228 -19.41 16.77 -2.54
C ASP A 228 -18.09 17.16 -3.22
N PHE A 229 -16.93 16.73 -2.71
CA PHE A 229 -15.63 17.25 -3.19
C PHE A 229 -14.51 16.22 -3.37
N TYR A 230 -14.51 15.08 -2.68
CA TYR A 230 -13.29 14.25 -2.57
C TYR A 230 -13.46 12.76 -2.89
N GLU A 231 -14.67 12.24 -3.10
CA GLU A 231 -14.89 10.85 -3.52
C GLU A 231 -14.08 10.44 -4.77
N PRO A 232 -13.94 11.28 -5.82
CA PRO A 232 -13.10 10.90 -6.97
C PRO A 232 -11.59 10.87 -6.64
N CYS A 233 -11.17 11.61 -5.61
CA CYS A 233 -9.78 11.80 -5.20
C CYS A 233 -9.26 10.69 -4.29
N THR A 234 -10.14 9.93 -3.64
CA THR A 234 -9.74 8.80 -2.78
C THR A 234 -9.29 7.59 -3.60
N PHE A 235 -9.78 7.43 -4.84
CA PHE A 235 -9.43 6.30 -5.71
C PHE A 235 -8.16 6.53 -6.54
N VAL A 236 -7.84 7.79 -6.84
CA VAL A 236 -6.64 8.16 -7.60
C VAL A 236 -5.57 8.57 -6.61
N ASN A 237 -5.07 7.62 -5.82
CA ASN A 237 -4.04 7.91 -4.85
C ASN A 237 -2.80 8.41 -5.59
N THR A 238 -2.50 9.66 -5.31
CA THR A 238 -1.61 10.54 -6.04
C THR A 238 -0.18 10.29 -5.60
N SER A 239 0.67 10.29 -6.62
CA SER A 239 2.04 9.80 -6.61
C SER A 239 2.13 8.26 -6.58
N SER A 240 2.62 7.68 -7.67
CA SER A 240 2.82 6.24 -7.81
C SER A 240 1.53 5.42 -7.84
N SER A 241 0.76 5.64 -8.90
CA SER A 241 -0.47 4.91 -9.16
C SER A 241 -0.20 3.66 -9.99
N PHE A 242 -1.07 2.67 -9.85
CA PHE A 242 -1.14 1.56 -10.80
C PHE A 242 -1.70 2.01 -12.16
N VAL A 243 -2.22 3.24 -12.27
CA VAL A 243 -2.65 3.88 -13.53
C VAL A 243 -1.75 5.06 -13.87
N SER A 244 -1.29 5.13 -15.11
CA SER A 244 -0.49 6.24 -15.64
C SER A 244 -1.35 7.46 -16.01
N LYS A 245 -0.68 8.58 -16.34
CA LYS A 245 -1.34 9.83 -16.77
C LYS A 245 -2.19 9.68 -18.03
N ASP A 246 -1.86 8.73 -18.91
CA ASP A 246 -2.61 8.44 -20.13
C ASP A 246 -3.71 7.38 -19.95
N GLY A 247 -3.98 6.95 -18.71
CA GLY A 247 -5.01 5.95 -18.41
C GLY A 247 -4.55 4.50 -18.66
N THR A 248 -3.25 4.24 -18.73
CA THR A 248 -2.71 2.87 -18.80
C THR A 248 -2.60 2.25 -17.41
N GLU A 249 -3.37 1.21 -17.17
CA GLU A 249 -3.37 0.43 -15.94
C GLU A 249 -2.29 -0.66 -15.99
N LEU A 250 -1.50 -0.78 -14.92
CA LEU A 250 -0.71 -1.95 -14.59
C LEU A 250 -1.61 -2.96 -13.91
N TYR A 251 -1.80 -4.12 -14.54
CA TYR A 251 -2.60 -5.19 -13.96
C TYR A 251 -1.74 -6.44 -13.73
N LEU A 252 -2.05 -7.13 -12.64
CA LEU A 252 -1.47 -8.41 -12.28
C LEU A 252 -2.50 -9.49 -12.59
N ASP A 253 -2.16 -10.43 -13.46
CA ASP A 253 -3.05 -11.54 -13.78
C ASP A 253 -3.29 -12.38 -12.50
N PRO A 254 -4.55 -12.62 -12.10
CA PRO A 254 -4.85 -13.45 -10.94
C PRO A 254 -4.29 -14.87 -11.03
N GLU A 255 -4.17 -15.43 -12.23
CA GLU A 255 -3.61 -16.75 -12.51
C GLU A 255 -2.08 -16.70 -12.63
N GLU A 256 -1.53 -15.60 -13.16
CA GLU A 256 -0.08 -15.36 -13.32
C GLU A 256 0.40 -14.15 -12.49
N ARG A 257 0.26 -14.22 -11.14
CA ARG A 257 0.65 -13.12 -10.23
C ARG A 257 2.15 -12.76 -10.24
N ASN A 258 2.95 -13.41 -11.06
CA ASN A 258 4.38 -13.13 -11.25
C ASN A 258 4.66 -12.26 -12.49
N LYS A 259 3.63 -11.79 -13.20
CA LYS A 259 3.75 -11.01 -14.43
C LYS A 259 2.95 -9.71 -14.33
N ILE A 260 3.56 -8.63 -14.80
CA ILE A 260 2.92 -7.32 -14.98
C ILE A 260 2.48 -7.22 -16.43
N SER A 261 1.26 -6.77 -16.63
CA SER A 261 0.71 -6.48 -17.95
C SER A 261 0.10 -5.08 -17.95
N LYS A 262 -0.19 -4.56 -19.14
CA LYS A 262 -0.83 -3.25 -19.34
C LYS A 262 -2.15 -3.41 -20.04
N ARG A 263 -3.11 -2.59 -19.66
CA ARG A 263 -4.37 -2.40 -20.38
C ARG A 263 -4.81 -0.95 -20.26
N SER A 264 -5.71 -0.51 -21.12
CA SER A 264 -6.39 0.78 -20.89
C SER A 264 -7.37 0.62 -19.72
N ILE A 265 -7.52 1.64 -18.86
CA ILE A 265 -8.60 1.66 -17.85
C ILE A 265 -9.99 1.51 -18.49
N PHE A 266 -10.15 1.94 -19.74
CA PHE A 266 -11.42 1.82 -20.48
C PHE A 266 -11.69 0.39 -20.98
N GLU A 267 -10.73 -0.52 -20.83
CA GLU A 267 -10.90 -1.95 -21.11
C GLU A 267 -11.18 -2.74 -19.83
N ASN A 268 -11.15 -2.09 -18.66
CA ASN A 268 -11.36 -2.74 -17.38
C ASN A 268 -12.85 -2.69 -16.96
N PRO A 269 -13.62 -3.79 -17.09
CA PRO A 269 -15.04 -3.79 -16.77
C PRO A 269 -15.33 -3.52 -15.30
N ASP A 270 -14.37 -3.79 -14.40
CA ASP A 270 -14.54 -3.60 -12.96
C ASP A 270 -14.49 -2.11 -12.56
N LEU A 271 -13.79 -1.27 -13.33
CA LEU A 271 -13.71 0.17 -13.09
C LEU A 271 -14.98 0.92 -13.55
N PHE A 272 -15.75 0.38 -14.51
CA PHE A 272 -17.00 1.00 -14.97
C PHE A 272 -18.19 0.79 -14.02
N LEU A 273 -18.05 -0.05 -13.00
CA LEU A 273 -19.11 -0.27 -12.01
C LEU A 273 -19.33 0.94 -11.09
N TYR A 274 -18.43 1.93 -11.09
CA TYR A 274 -18.46 3.09 -10.20
C TYR A 274 -18.85 4.43 -10.87
N GLY A 275 -19.35 4.40 -12.11
CA GLY A 275 -19.85 5.58 -12.82
C GLY A 275 -19.26 5.73 -14.22
N GLU A 276 -19.88 6.57 -15.06
CA GLU A 276 -19.43 6.86 -16.42
C GLU A 276 -18.09 7.62 -16.40
N LEU A 277 -16.99 6.90 -16.22
CA LEU A 277 -15.64 7.40 -16.46
C LEU A 277 -15.47 7.63 -17.96
N SER A 278 -15.84 8.82 -18.44
CA SER A 278 -15.47 9.26 -19.79
C SER A 278 -14.03 9.76 -19.79
N GLU A 279 -13.33 9.65 -20.93
CA GLU A 279 -11.97 10.21 -21.12
C GLU A 279 -11.85 11.68 -20.69
N GLU A 280 -12.93 12.47 -20.79
CA GLU A 280 -12.93 13.89 -20.39
C GLU A 280 -12.89 14.11 -18.86
N TYR A 281 -13.21 13.09 -18.05
CA TYR A 281 -13.26 13.15 -16.59
C TYR A 281 -12.07 12.51 -15.89
N TYR A 282 -11.25 11.73 -16.59
CA TYR A 282 -10.01 11.19 -16.01
C TYR A 282 -8.97 12.31 -15.88
N GLN A 283 -8.82 12.84 -14.67
CA GLN A 283 -7.77 13.78 -14.31
C GLN A 283 -6.77 13.05 -13.40
N PRO A 284 -5.54 12.77 -13.88
CA PRO A 284 -4.47 12.27 -13.02
C PRO A 284 -4.18 13.32 -11.94
N GLY A 285 -4.60 13.03 -10.71
CA GLY A 285 -4.53 13.96 -9.59
C GLY A 285 -5.66 15.01 -9.60
N CYS A 286 -6.08 15.40 -8.40
CA CYS A 286 -7.21 16.28 -8.13
C CYS A 286 -7.05 17.73 -8.62
N SER A 287 -6.16 18.01 -9.58
CA SER A 287 -5.76 19.36 -9.98
C SER A 287 -6.88 20.24 -10.57
N ARG A 288 -8.06 19.67 -10.88
CA ARG A 288 -9.26 20.42 -11.27
C ARG A 288 -10.12 20.90 -10.10
N PHE A 289 -9.79 20.53 -8.86
CA PHE A 289 -10.58 20.81 -7.66
C PHE A 289 -9.76 21.54 -6.59
#